data_AF-A0A349EFE3-F1
#
_entry.id   AF-A0A349EFE3-F1
#
_cell.length_a   1.000
_cell.length_b   1.000
_cell.length_c   1.000
_cell.angle_alpha   90.00
_cell.angle_beta   90.00
_cell.angle_gamma   90.00
#
_symmetry.space_group_name_H-M   'P 1'
#
loop_
_entity.id
_entity.type
_entity.pdbx_description
1 polymer ?
#
loop_
_entity_poly.entity_id
_entity_poly.type
_entity_poly.pdbx_seq_one_letter_code
_entity_poly.pdbx_strand_id
1 'polypeptide(L)'
;MRPITRDVLTREVIDWHQQGLINQPLRDALLLRYETHDRFLAALLKWLGLFAIFQLGLAVLAFIAMMTESAGVAALLLALVGGGLWFFGVQMATDPQQRHPFTGSALVTASLAAAFGTLLLLHIAVGGDDDGQATPILLLLTGVLALLTAYRYRLRWPLLLGLLLFFHGAGAWHAYGGHGAYFANIQDE
;
A
#
# COMPACT_ATOMS: atom_id res chain seq x y z
N MET A 1 -8.34 -19.80 -6.68
CA MET A 1 -9.67 -20.43 -6.90
C MET A 1 -9.45 -21.93 -6.89
N ARG A 2 -10.30 -22.72 -6.21
CA ARG A 2 -10.18 -24.19 -6.29
C ARG A 2 -10.48 -24.62 -7.74
N PRO A 3 -9.75 -25.61 -8.29
CA PRO A 3 -9.93 -26.06 -9.68
C PRO A 3 -11.38 -26.46 -9.98
N ILE A 4 -12.06 -27.05 -9.01
CA ILE A 4 -13.48 -27.45 -9.10
C ILE A 4 -14.40 -26.25 -9.36
N THR A 5 -14.21 -25.12 -8.65
CA THR A 5 -15.03 -23.92 -8.85
C THR A 5 -14.77 -23.29 -10.22
N ARG A 6 -13.53 -23.37 -10.71
CA ARG A 6 -13.16 -22.88 -12.04
C ARG A 6 -13.85 -23.71 -13.14
N ASP A 7 -13.83 -25.02 -13.03
CA ASP A 7 -14.44 -25.89 -14.04
C ASP A 7 -15.96 -25.69 -14.12
N VAL A 8 -16.61 -25.52 -12.97
CA VAL A 8 -18.04 -25.20 -12.91
C VAL A 8 -18.33 -23.86 -13.59
N LEU A 9 -17.61 -22.80 -13.22
CA LEU A 9 -17.81 -21.47 -13.81
C LEU A 9 -17.47 -21.41 -15.30
N THR A 10 -16.47 -22.18 -15.74
CA THR A 10 -16.09 -22.26 -17.16
C THR A 10 -17.20 -22.95 -17.96
N ARG A 11 -17.82 -24.01 -17.41
CA ARG A 11 -18.97 -24.68 -18.03
C ARG A 11 -20.20 -23.79 -18.07
N GLU A 12 -20.50 -23.06 -17.00
CA GLU A 12 -21.64 -22.13 -16.96
C GLU A 12 -21.51 -21.00 -17.99
N VAL A 13 -20.31 -20.43 -18.15
CA VAL A 13 -20.08 -19.40 -19.17
C VAL A 13 -20.26 -19.95 -20.60
N ILE A 14 -19.87 -21.19 -20.85
CA ILE A 14 -20.11 -21.85 -22.14
C ILE A 14 -21.60 -22.09 -22.35
N ASP A 15 -22.32 -22.53 -21.31
CA ASP A 15 -23.75 -22.83 -21.36
C ASP A 15 -24.58 -21.55 -21.59
N TRP A 16 -24.26 -20.45 -20.91
CA TRP A 16 -24.89 -19.14 -21.15
C TRP A 16 -24.70 -18.65 -22.58
N HIS A 17 -23.57 -18.96 -23.20
CA HIS A 17 -23.35 -18.60 -24.60
C HIS A 17 -24.19 -19.48 -25.54
N GLN A 18 -24.26 -20.79 -25.28
CA GLN A 18 -25.10 -21.71 -26.05
C GLN A 18 -26.59 -21.38 -25.95
N GLN A 19 -27.03 -20.87 -24.81
CA GLN A 19 -28.39 -20.39 -24.58
C GLN A 19 -28.65 -18.98 -25.16
N GLY A 20 -27.63 -18.33 -25.75
CA GLY A 20 -27.75 -17.00 -26.33
C GLY A 20 -27.85 -15.85 -25.30
N LEU A 21 -27.62 -16.14 -24.01
CA LEU A 21 -27.66 -15.13 -22.93
C LEU A 21 -26.47 -14.18 -22.99
N ILE A 22 -25.34 -14.63 -23.53
CA ILE A 22 -24.12 -13.82 -23.70
C ILE A 22 -23.58 -13.90 -25.12
N ASN A 23 -23.10 -12.77 -25.63
CA ASN A 23 -22.47 -12.67 -26.95
C ASN A 23 -21.02 -13.17 -26.91
N GLN A 24 -20.48 -13.50 -28.09
CA GLN A 24 -19.10 -14.01 -28.25
C GLN A 24 -18.04 -13.14 -27.55
N PRO A 25 -18.07 -11.79 -27.64
CA PRO A 25 -17.07 -10.95 -26.98
C PRO A 25 -17.09 -11.06 -25.44
N LEU A 26 -18.30 -11.20 -24.85
CA LEU A 26 -18.46 -11.32 -23.41
C LEU A 26 -18.03 -12.70 -22.91
N ARG A 27 -18.30 -13.76 -23.69
CA ARG A 27 -17.79 -15.11 -23.42
C ARG A 27 -16.26 -15.12 -23.39
N ASP A 28 -15.61 -14.56 -24.40
CA ASP A 28 -14.15 -14.56 -24.50
C ASP A 28 -13.51 -13.80 -23.34
N ALA A 29 -14.07 -12.65 -22.96
CA ALA A 29 -13.63 -11.89 -21.79
C ALA A 29 -13.77 -12.68 -20.46
N LEU A 30 -14.83 -13.48 -20.33
CA LEU A 30 -15.07 -14.29 -19.13
C LEU A 30 -14.14 -15.52 -19.08
N LEU A 31 -13.97 -16.23 -20.19
CA LEU A 31 -13.06 -17.39 -20.27
C LEU A 31 -11.61 -16.98 -20.03
N LEU A 32 -11.18 -15.83 -20.56
CA LEU A 32 -9.85 -15.27 -20.34
C LEU A 32 -9.57 -14.99 -18.86
N ARG A 33 -10.59 -14.70 -18.03
CA ARG A 33 -10.42 -14.50 -16.58
C ARG A 33 -10.14 -15.81 -15.84
N TYR A 34 -10.59 -16.94 -16.37
CA TYR A 34 -10.43 -18.25 -15.75
C TYR A 34 -9.16 -18.99 -16.18
N GLU A 35 -8.53 -18.63 -17.31
CA GLU A 35 -7.20 -19.13 -17.68
C GLU A 35 -6.12 -18.65 -16.69
N THR A 36 -5.70 -19.58 -15.83
CA THR A 36 -4.89 -19.30 -14.63
C THR A 36 -3.58 -20.09 -14.55
N HIS A 37 -3.26 -20.95 -15.53
CA HIS A 37 -1.94 -21.58 -15.58
C HIS A 37 -0.89 -20.49 -15.91
N ASP A 38 0.17 -20.39 -15.10
CA ASP A 38 1.24 -19.37 -15.11
C ASP A 38 0.98 -17.95 -14.60
N ARG A 39 -0.21 -17.62 -14.10
CA ARG A 39 -0.47 -16.25 -13.59
C ARG A 39 0.32 -15.86 -12.35
N PHE A 40 0.63 -16.80 -11.46
CA PHE A 40 1.31 -16.45 -10.20
C PHE A 40 2.75 -15.99 -10.44
N LEU A 41 3.55 -16.76 -11.18
CA LEU A 41 4.94 -16.41 -11.46
C LEU A 41 5.02 -15.15 -12.32
N ALA A 42 4.14 -15.02 -13.32
CA ALA A 42 4.05 -13.80 -14.13
C ALA A 42 3.65 -12.57 -13.31
N ALA A 43 2.71 -12.72 -12.36
CA ALA A 43 2.34 -11.63 -11.45
C ALA A 43 3.49 -11.30 -10.48
N LEU A 44 4.15 -12.30 -9.91
CA LEU A 44 5.29 -12.13 -9.02
C LEU A 44 6.44 -11.40 -9.73
N LEU A 45 6.79 -11.81 -10.95
CA LEU A 45 7.81 -11.14 -11.77
C LEU A 45 7.45 -9.69 -12.06
N LYS A 46 6.17 -9.39 -12.34
CA LYS A 46 5.70 -8.01 -12.52
C LYS A 46 5.86 -7.19 -11.25
N TRP A 47 5.48 -7.75 -10.09
CA TRP A 47 5.66 -7.09 -8.80
C TRP A 47 7.12 -6.88 -8.44
N LEU A 48 7.97 -7.88 -8.72
CA LEU A 48 9.41 -7.80 -8.49
C LEU A 48 10.05 -6.74 -9.39
N GLY A 49 9.67 -6.70 -10.67
CA GLY A 49 10.12 -5.66 -11.60
C GLY A 49 9.70 -4.26 -11.16
N LEU A 50 8.45 -4.10 -10.73
CA LEU A 50 7.96 -2.82 -10.20
C LEU A 50 8.70 -2.42 -8.91
N PHE A 51 8.91 -3.38 -8.00
CA PHE A 51 9.69 -3.17 -6.78
C PHE A 51 11.13 -2.74 -7.10
N ALA A 52 11.77 -3.37 -8.09
CA ALA A 52 13.12 -2.99 -8.51
C ALA A 52 13.19 -1.55 -9.04
N ILE A 53 12.19 -1.13 -9.82
CA ILE A 53 12.10 0.26 -10.31
C ILE A 53 11.94 1.25 -9.15
N PHE A 54 11.08 0.92 -8.17
CA PHE A 54 10.94 1.74 -6.96
C PHE A 54 12.23 1.81 -6.15
N GLN A 55 12.91 0.68 -5.94
CA GLN A 55 14.19 0.62 -5.24
C GLN A 55 15.27 1.43 -5.95
N LEU A 56 15.33 1.35 -7.29
CA LEU A 56 16.25 2.17 -8.07
C LEU A 56 15.96 3.66 -7.91
N GLY A 57 14.69 4.07 -7.97
CA GLY A 57 14.29 5.45 -7.72
C GLY A 57 14.66 5.93 -6.31
N LEU A 58 14.39 5.10 -5.29
CA LEU A 58 14.76 5.37 -3.91
C LEU A 58 16.28 5.43 -3.71
N ALA A 59 17.06 4.60 -4.39
CA ALA A 59 18.51 4.63 -4.33
C ALA A 59 19.08 5.93 -4.92
N VAL A 60 18.52 6.41 -6.05
CA VAL A 60 18.89 7.71 -6.63
C VAL A 60 18.54 8.85 -5.67
N LEU A 61 17.35 8.83 -5.07
CA LEU A 61 16.93 9.81 -4.06
C LEU A 61 17.86 9.80 -2.84
N ALA A 62 18.18 8.62 -2.33
CA ALA A 62 19.09 8.44 -1.20
C ALA A 62 20.51 8.91 -1.52
N PHE A 63 21.01 8.64 -2.73
CA PHE A 63 22.30 9.13 -3.20
C PHE A 63 22.33 10.67 -3.23
N ILE A 64 21.30 11.31 -3.78
CA ILE A 64 21.20 12.79 -3.79
C ILE A 64 21.13 13.33 -2.35
N ALA A 65 20.36 12.68 -1.48
CA ALA A 65 20.27 13.05 -0.06
C ALA A 65 21.64 12.95 0.64
N MET A 66 22.40 11.88 0.38
CA MET A 66 23.76 11.73 0.92
C MET A 66 24.71 12.82 0.41
N MET A 67 24.68 13.11 -0.90
CA MET A 67 25.54 14.13 -1.50
C MET A 67 25.23 15.56 -1.03
N THR A 68 24.00 15.80 -0.55
CA THR A 68 23.56 17.11 -0.07
C THR A 68 23.69 17.28 1.44
N GLU A 69 23.99 16.20 2.17
CA GLU A 69 24.10 16.16 3.64
C GLU A 69 22.92 16.84 4.37
N SER A 70 21.73 16.79 3.78
CA SER A 70 20.56 17.53 4.26
C SER A 70 19.32 16.66 4.32
N ALA A 71 18.85 16.39 5.55
CA ALA A 71 17.59 15.72 5.80
C ALA A 71 16.39 16.50 5.21
N GLY A 72 16.46 17.83 5.19
CA GLY A 72 15.42 18.68 4.60
C GLY A 72 15.30 18.50 3.09
N VAL A 73 16.43 18.42 2.37
CA VAL A 73 16.43 18.13 0.93
C VAL A 73 15.90 16.72 0.66
N ALA A 74 16.32 15.74 1.46
CA ALA A 74 15.80 14.38 1.38
C ALA A 74 14.27 14.32 1.58
N ALA A 75 13.77 15.02 2.61
CA ALA A 75 12.34 15.12 2.90
C ALA A 75 11.58 15.75 1.72
N LEU A 76 12.09 16.84 1.15
CA LEU A 76 11.47 17.53 0.01
C LEU A 76 11.38 16.63 -1.23
N LEU A 77 12.48 15.94 -1.58
CA LEU A 77 12.51 15.06 -2.73
C LEU A 77 11.55 13.88 -2.56
N LEU A 78 11.55 13.26 -1.38
CA LEU A 78 10.63 12.17 -1.07
C LEU A 78 9.17 12.64 -1.06
N ALA A 79 8.90 13.86 -0.56
CA ALA A 79 7.57 14.47 -0.58
C ALA A 79 7.07 14.70 -2.01
N LEU A 80 7.93 15.20 -2.90
CA LEU A 80 7.59 15.43 -4.31
C LEU A 80 7.26 14.11 -5.03
N VAL A 81 8.10 13.10 -4.85
CA VAL A 81 7.87 11.77 -5.46
C VAL A 81 6.62 11.11 -4.85
N GLY A 82 6.48 11.14 -3.53
CA GLY A 82 5.29 10.64 -2.83
C GLY A 82 4.00 11.34 -3.31
N GLY A 83 4.03 12.67 -3.43
CA GLY A 83 2.92 13.46 -3.96
C GLY A 83 2.56 13.09 -5.41
N GLY A 84 3.56 12.88 -6.26
CA GLY A 84 3.37 12.39 -7.62
C GLY A 84 2.72 10.99 -7.65
N LEU A 85 3.25 10.04 -6.87
CA LEU A 85 2.70 8.70 -6.75
C LEU A 85 1.25 8.71 -6.26
N TRP A 86 0.93 9.57 -5.28
CA TRP A 86 -0.43 9.75 -4.80
C TRP A 86 -1.35 10.30 -5.89
N PHE A 87 -0.94 11.35 -6.59
CA PHE A 87 -1.74 12.00 -7.63
C PHE A 87 -2.09 11.03 -8.77
N PHE A 88 -1.07 10.38 -9.36
CA PHE A 88 -1.28 9.40 -10.42
C PHE A 88 -1.98 8.14 -9.91
N GLY A 89 -1.66 7.71 -8.68
CA GLY A 89 -2.28 6.56 -8.04
C GLY A 89 -3.78 6.73 -7.85
N VAL A 90 -4.22 7.89 -7.35
CA VAL A 90 -5.64 8.22 -7.22
C VAL A 90 -6.33 8.22 -8.57
N GLN A 91 -5.76 8.90 -9.57
CA GLN A 91 -6.36 8.94 -10.92
C GLN A 91 -6.55 7.54 -11.51
N MET A 92 -5.55 6.65 -11.38
CA MET A 92 -5.66 5.27 -11.85
C MET A 92 -6.63 4.43 -11.02
N ALA A 93 -6.69 4.66 -9.70
CA ALA A 93 -7.55 3.90 -8.79
C ALA A 93 -9.03 4.26 -8.94
N THR A 94 -9.33 5.51 -9.31
CA THR A 94 -10.69 6.02 -9.48
C THR A 94 -11.11 6.17 -10.94
N ASP A 95 -10.34 5.63 -11.89
CA ASP A 95 -10.68 5.65 -13.32
C ASP A 95 -12.07 5.00 -13.54
N PRO A 96 -13.05 5.72 -14.11
CA PRO A 96 -14.39 5.19 -14.40
C PRO A 96 -14.35 3.92 -15.25
N GLN A 97 -13.33 3.77 -16.10
CA GLN A 97 -13.17 2.61 -16.98
C GLN A 97 -12.45 1.43 -16.30
N GLN A 98 -12.03 1.58 -15.03
CA GLN A 98 -11.40 0.52 -14.24
C GLN A 98 -10.20 -0.12 -14.96
N ARG A 99 -9.41 0.66 -15.72
CA ARG A 99 -8.29 0.13 -16.51
C ARG A 99 -7.18 -0.44 -15.62
N HIS A 100 -6.78 0.30 -14.59
CA HIS A 100 -5.66 -0.07 -13.70
C HIS A 100 -5.94 0.20 -12.20
N PRO A 101 -7.08 -0.26 -11.64
CA PRO A 101 -7.49 0.08 -10.27
C PRO A 101 -6.53 -0.48 -9.21
N PHE A 102 -5.95 -1.66 -9.47
CA PHE A 102 -5.00 -2.28 -8.55
C PHE A 102 -3.67 -1.52 -8.49
N THR A 103 -3.11 -1.19 -9.66
CA THR A 103 -1.87 -0.40 -9.75
C THR A 103 -2.03 0.96 -9.10
N GLY A 104 -3.17 1.63 -9.34
CA GLY A 104 -3.49 2.89 -8.68
C GLY A 104 -3.52 2.77 -7.16
N SER A 105 -4.22 1.76 -6.63
CA SER A 105 -4.29 1.52 -5.18
C SER A 105 -2.91 1.19 -4.58
N ALA A 106 -2.04 0.48 -5.31
CA ALA A 106 -0.68 0.19 -4.86
C ALA A 106 0.18 1.47 -4.82
N LEU A 107 0.08 2.34 -5.84
CA LEU A 107 0.79 3.62 -5.89
C LEU A 107 0.38 4.55 -4.73
N VAL A 108 -0.91 4.63 -4.42
CA VAL A 108 -1.42 5.40 -3.27
C VAL A 108 -0.90 4.82 -1.94
N THR A 109 -0.77 3.50 -1.84
CA THR A 109 -0.24 2.87 -0.62
C THR A 109 1.25 3.17 -0.47
N ALA A 110 2.02 3.09 -1.57
CA ALA A 110 3.43 3.46 -1.59
C ALA A 110 3.66 4.94 -1.26
N SER A 111 2.80 5.84 -1.75
CA SER A 111 2.91 7.27 -1.42
C SER A 111 2.62 7.56 0.05
N LEU A 112 1.69 6.85 0.68
CA LEU A 112 1.42 6.97 2.12
C LEU A 112 2.58 6.43 2.96
N ALA A 113 3.24 5.34 2.52
CA ALA A 113 4.48 4.87 3.15
C ALA A 113 5.61 5.90 2.99
N ALA A 114 5.73 6.53 1.80
CA ALA A 114 6.67 7.62 1.58
C ALA A 114 6.36 8.85 2.45
N ALA A 115 5.08 9.16 2.71
CA ALA A 115 4.69 10.25 3.59
C ALA A 115 5.18 10.04 5.03
N PHE A 116 5.16 8.81 5.56
CA PHE A 116 5.79 8.50 6.84
C PHE A 116 7.29 8.81 6.81
N GLY A 117 8.00 8.35 5.78
CA GLY A 117 9.42 8.65 5.59
C GLY A 117 9.71 10.15 5.49
N THR A 118 8.87 10.91 4.78
CA THR A 118 8.97 12.36 4.68
C THR A 118 8.80 13.03 6.05
N LEU A 119 7.80 12.62 6.83
CA LEU A 119 7.58 13.16 8.17
C LEU A 119 8.76 12.86 9.10
N LEU A 120 9.32 11.66 9.02
CA LEU A 120 10.50 11.27 9.79
C LEU A 120 11.73 12.12 9.41
N LEU A 121 12.00 12.28 8.11
CA LEU A 121 13.10 13.12 7.63
C LEU A 121 12.91 14.60 7.99
N LEU A 122 11.66 15.09 8.00
CA LEU A 122 11.36 16.45 8.41
C LEU A 122 11.57 16.65 9.92
N HIS A 123 11.21 15.68 10.75
CA HIS A 123 11.50 15.68 12.19
C HIS A 123 13.00 15.80 12.45
N ILE A 124 13.81 14.99 11.75
CA ILE A 124 15.28 15.06 11.80
C ILE A 124 15.78 16.44 11.33
N ALA A 125 15.23 16.97 10.23
CA ALA A 125 15.66 18.25 9.66
C ALA A 125 15.42 19.45 10.59
N VAL A 126 14.43 19.37 11.50
CA VAL A 126 14.11 20.43 12.47
C VAL A 126 14.84 20.22 13.81
N GLY A 127 15.74 19.24 13.90
CA GLY A 127 16.53 18.96 15.10
C GLY A 127 15.79 18.15 16.15
N GLY A 128 14.78 17.37 15.74
CA GLY A 128 14.11 16.45 16.64
C GLY A 128 15.02 15.29 17.04
N ASP A 129 14.97 14.92 18.32
CA ASP A 129 15.77 13.82 18.86
C ASP A 129 15.36 12.46 18.27
N ASP A 130 16.35 11.56 18.15
CA ASP A 130 16.23 10.22 17.58
C ASP A 130 15.83 9.15 18.63
N ASP A 131 15.33 9.58 19.78
CA ASP A 131 14.98 8.72 20.93
C ASP A 131 13.73 7.83 20.67
N GLY A 132 13.26 7.73 19.42
CA GLY A 132 12.12 6.91 19.01
C GLY A 132 10.76 7.39 19.52
N GLN A 133 10.70 8.41 20.40
CA GLN A 133 9.45 8.93 20.95
C GLN A 133 8.52 9.56 19.91
N ALA A 134 9.08 10.12 18.83
CA ALA A 134 8.29 10.70 17.75
C ALA A 134 7.64 9.63 16.87
N THR A 135 8.24 8.44 16.75
CA THR A 135 7.81 7.38 15.83
C THR A 135 6.34 6.98 16.01
N PRO A 136 5.82 6.71 17.22
CA PRO A 136 4.39 6.42 17.42
C PRO A 136 3.46 7.53 16.92
N ILE A 137 3.83 8.79 17.14
CA ILE A 137 3.05 9.96 16.71
C ILE A 137 3.07 10.07 15.17
N LEU A 138 4.23 9.88 14.55
CA LEU A 138 4.36 9.89 13.08
C LEU A 138 3.58 8.76 12.41
N LEU A 139 3.57 7.56 13.03
CA LEU A 139 2.73 6.44 12.60
C LEU A 139 1.24 6.79 12.68
N LEU A 140 0.80 7.43 13.77
CA LEU A 140 -0.59 7.88 13.92
C LEU A 140 -0.97 8.93 12.89
N LEU A 141 -0.13 9.95 12.67
CA LEU A 141 -0.37 10.99 11.66
C LEU A 141 -0.49 10.39 10.26
N THR A 142 0.42 9.48 9.91
CA THR A 142 0.37 8.78 8.63
C THR A 142 -0.85 7.87 8.54
N GLY A 143 -1.21 7.20 9.64
CA GLY A 143 -2.42 6.39 9.76
C GLY A 143 -3.68 7.21 9.48
N VAL A 144 -3.79 8.42 10.05
CA VAL A 144 -4.90 9.35 9.79
C VAL A 144 -4.94 9.76 8.32
N LEU A 145 -3.81 10.13 7.72
CA LEU A 145 -3.73 10.46 6.29
C LEU A 145 -4.18 9.28 5.41
N ALA A 146 -3.78 8.07 5.77
CA ALA A 146 -4.16 6.85 5.06
C ALA A 146 -5.66 6.56 5.19
N LEU A 147 -6.24 6.71 6.38
CA LEU A 147 -7.68 6.57 6.62
C LEU A 147 -8.50 7.62 5.85
N LEU A 148 -8.07 8.89 5.87
CA LEU A 148 -8.72 9.96 5.10
C LEU A 148 -8.68 9.68 3.60
N THR A 149 -7.53 9.27 3.08
CA THR A 149 -7.36 8.89 1.67
C THR A 149 -8.25 7.69 1.33
N ALA A 150 -8.26 6.67 2.19
CA ALA A 150 -9.10 5.49 2.03
C ALA A 150 -10.58 5.83 2.01
N TYR A 151 -11.04 6.69 2.92
CA TYR A 151 -12.43 7.12 3.02
C TYR A 151 -12.85 7.94 1.79
N ARG A 152 -12.03 8.93 1.40
CA ARG A 152 -12.31 9.84 0.29
C ARG A 152 -12.40 9.15 -1.06
N TYR A 153 -11.57 8.14 -1.30
CA TYR A 153 -11.47 7.42 -2.57
C TYR A 153 -11.96 5.97 -2.52
N ARG A 154 -12.50 5.52 -1.39
CA ARG A 154 -13.02 4.17 -1.15
C ARG A 154 -12.01 3.05 -1.44
N LEU A 155 -10.75 3.27 -1.08
CA LEU A 155 -9.64 2.36 -1.39
C LEU A 155 -9.35 1.41 -0.23
N ARG A 156 -9.21 0.11 -0.53
CA ARG A 156 -9.01 -0.94 0.48
C ARG A 156 -7.58 -1.03 1.02
N TRP A 157 -6.58 -0.84 0.16
CA TRP A 157 -5.18 -0.98 0.58
C TRP A 157 -4.73 0.18 1.49
N PRO A 158 -5.05 1.45 1.17
CA PRO A 158 -4.85 2.56 2.11
C PRO A 158 -5.60 2.37 3.43
N LEU A 159 -6.80 1.76 3.41
CA LEU A 159 -7.53 1.46 4.65
C LEU A 159 -6.76 0.46 5.52
N LEU A 160 -6.27 -0.63 4.95
CA LEU A 160 -5.48 -1.62 5.66
C LEU A 160 -4.20 -1.01 6.24
N LEU A 161 -3.49 -0.20 5.45
CA LEU A 161 -2.32 0.53 5.91
C LEU A 161 -2.69 1.48 7.07
N GLY A 162 -3.76 2.26 6.91
CA GLY A 162 -4.20 3.21 7.93
C GLY A 162 -4.54 2.53 9.26
N LEU A 163 -5.27 1.42 9.23
CA LEU A 163 -5.56 0.62 10.42
C LEU A 163 -4.30 0.05 11.05
N LEU A 164 -3.40 -0.52 10.24
CA LEU A 164 -2.13 -1.08 10.72
C LEU A 164 -1.30 -0.03 11.45
N LEU A 165 -1.09 1.14 10.80
CA LEU A 165 -0.30 2.24 11.36
C LEU A 165 -0.98 2.85 12.59
N PHE A 166 -2.30 2.97 12.58
CA PHE A 166 -3.04 3.49 13.72
C PHE A 166 -2.87 2.60 14.96
N PHE A 167 -3.08 1.29 14.82
CA PHE A 167 -2.92 0.36 15.95
C PHE A 167 -1.47 0.22 16.40
N HIS A 168 -0.49 0.24 15.48
CA HIS A 168 0.93 0.23 15.85
C HIS A 168 1.34 1.51 16.57
N GLY A 169 0.96 2.67 16.04
CA GLY A 169 1.27 3.97 16.64
C GLY A 169 0.58 4.14 18.00
N ALA A 170 -0.69 3.78 18.13
CA ALA A 170 -1.40 3.82 19.41
C ALA A 170 -0.79 2.85 20.42
N GLY A 171 -0.49 1.61 20.01
CA GLY A 171 0.08 0.60 20.90
C GLY A 171 1.53 0.88 21.34
N ALA A 172 2.32 1.55 20.50
CA ALA A 172 3.70 1.94 20.81
C ALA A 172 3.81 3.27 21.56
N TRP A 173 2.71 4.04 21.68
CA TRP A 173 2.73 5.28 22.43
C TRP A 173 2.75 4.99 23.93
N HIS A 174 3.85 5.37 24.61
CA HIS A 174 4.03 5.21 26.06
C HIS A 174 2.90 5.76 26.95
N ALA A 175 2.05 6.64 26.43
CA ALA A 175 0.88 7.18 27.14
C ALA A 175 -0.41 6.35 26.93
N TYR A 176 -0.41 5.40 26.00
CA TYR A 176 -1.52 4.47 25.85
C TYR A 176 -1.45 3.46 27.00
N GLY A 177 -2.37 3.63 27.96
CA GLY A 177 -2.53 2.86 29.20
C GLY A 177 -2.89 1.39 29.00
N GLY A 178 -2.25 0.70 28.06
CA GLY A 178 -2.10 -0.74 28.07
C GLY A 178 -1.07 -1.14 29.12
N HIS A 179 -1.32 -0.81 30.39
CA HIS A 179 -0.78 -1.61 31.46
C HIS A 179 -1.45 -2.98 31.33
N GLY A 180 -0.85 -3.85 30.51
CA GLY A 180 -0.92 -5.27 30.78
C GLY A 180 -0.34 -5.43 32.17
N ALA A 181 -1.18 -5.25 33.19
CA ALA A 181 -0.90 -5.72 34.52
C ALA A 181 -0.77 -7.22 34.35
N TYR A 182 0.45 -7.69 34.10
CA TYR A 182 0.81 -9.03 34.47
C TYR A 182 0.59 -9.07 35.98
N PHE A 183 -0.58 -9.58 36.38
CA PHE A 183 -0.95 -9.90 37.76
C PHE A 183 -0.11 -11.07 38.30
N ALA A 184 1.12 -11.21 37.82
CA ALA A 184 2.10 -12.17 38.28
C ALA A 184 3.31 -11.35 38.73
N ASN A 185 3.27 -10.98 40.01
CA ASN A 185 4.38 -10.43 40.78
C ASN A 185 5.49 -11.49 40.89
N ILE A 186 6.15 -11.81 39.77
CA ILE A 186 7.35 -12.63 39.77
C ILE A 186 8.51 -11.66 39.96
N GLN A 187 8.93 -11.54 41.21
CA GLN A 187 10.24 -11.01 41.55
C GLN A 187 11.25 -12.07 41.12
N ASP A 188 12.11 -11.73 40.17
CA ASP A 188 13.33 -12.51 39.95
C ASP A 188 14.30 -12.15 41.08
N GLU A 189 14.58 -13.13 41.94
CA GLU A 189 15.74 -13.12 42.86
C GLU A 189 17.05 -13.29 42.09
#